data_AF-A0A7J7N400-F1
#
_entry.id   AF-A0A7J7N400-F1
#
_cell.length_a   1.000
_cell.length_b   1.000
_cell.length_c   1.000
_cell.angle_alpha   90.00
_cell.angle_beta   90.00
_cell.angle_gamma   90.00
#
_symmetry.space_group_name_H-M   'P 1'
#
loop_
_entity.id
_entity.type
_entity.pdbx_description
1 polymer ?
#
loop_
_entity_poly.entity_id
_entity_poly.type
_entity_poly.pdbx_seq_one_letter_code
_entity_poly.pdbx_strand_id
1 'polypeptide(L)'
;MSSAAFIEPLSVIEFVAQLIGKDVLTRPLSDADRVKTVHHNSYDQDEYAKEFGINISEKLACVDARILPAPWLKYHDNGKEKDCLPRQGNHTKLKHLWQLEGAKERLELVKAKLMEKGSFDDAVMGCDGVFYMATPVIGVVGLTSDPKIWYALSKLLAEKATWEFAKETGMDLITVLPAFVIGPSLPQDLSFTASDVLGLLRGETERFKGYGRMAYVHIDDIALCYIRVYEEPNAHGRYLCSSVVLDNNDLVNMLAKRYPSLPVPERFEQFVRPHYDLDTSKLHSLGFKFKGIEEMFDDCIASLREQGHLDSY
;
A
#
# COMPACT_ATOMS: atom_id res chain seq x y z
N MET A 1 -16.99 19.94 5.91
CA MET A 1 -16.17 19.23 6.94
C MET A 1 -15.41 18.17 6.17
N SER A 2 -14.08 18.22 6.08
CA SER A 2 -13.32 17.24 5.27
C SER A 2 -13.02 16.00 6.11
N SER A 3 -13.60 14.85 5.74
CA SER A 3 -13.21 13.54 6.27
C SER A 3 -12.22 12.87 5.29
N ALA A 4 -11.23 12.16 5.84
CA ALA A 4 -10.29 11.36 5.06
C ALA A 4 -10.32 9.92 5.59
N ALA A 5 -10.62 8.95 4.72
CA ALA A 5 -10.69 7.54 5.08
C ALA A 5 -9.33 6.85 4.82
N PHE A 6 -8.79 6.17 5.83
CA PHE A 6 -7.59 5.32 5.70
C PHE A 6 -8.01 3.84 5.62
N ILE A 7 -7.47 3.10 4.64
CA ILE A 7 -8.03 1.83 4.14
C ILE A 7 -6.98 0.72 4.13
N GLU A 8 -7.40 -0.50 4.47
CA GLU A 8 -6.62 -1.74 4.37
C GLU A 8 -7.12 -2.62 3.19
N PRO A 9 -6.29 -2.96 2.20
CA PRO A 9 -6.71 -3.71 1.01
C PRO A 9 -6.45 -5.25 1.07
N LEU A 10 -7.29 -6.02 0.35
CA LEU A 10 -7.09 -7.42 -0.07
C LEU A 10 -6.69 -7.51 -1.57
N SER A 11 -6.45 -8.72 -2.12
CA SER A 11 -5.42 -8.97 -3.14
C SER A 11 -5.71 -8.67 -4.63
N VAL A 12 -4.71 -8.14 -5.36
CA VAL A 12 -4.63 -7.87 -6.82
C VAL A 12 -5.12 -9.01 -7.71
N ILE A 13 -5.03 -10.27 -7.27
CA ILE A 13 -5.49 -11.44 -8.03
C ILE A 13 -7.00 -11.33 -8.33
N GLU A 14 -7.79 -10.86 -7.36
CA GLU A 14 -9.25 -10.73 -7.51
C GLU A 14 -9.62 -9.62 -8.50
N PHE A 15 -8.86 -8.52 -8.51
CA PHE A 15 -9.05 -7.42 -9.47
C PHE A 15 -8.71 -7.84 -10.90
N VAL A 16 -7.60 -8.57 -11.09
CA VAL A 16 -7.19 -9.07 -12.42
C VAL A 16 -8.20 -10.08 -12.95
N ALA A 17 -8.71 -10.99 -12.12
CA ALA A 17 -9.71 -11.99 -12.51
C ALA A 17 -11.02 -11.35 -13.04
N GLN A 18 -11.48 -10.27 -12.39
CA GLN A 18 -12.65 -9.52 -12.85
C GLN A 18 -12.40 -8.79 -14.18
N LEU A 19 -11.19 -8.29 -14.40
CA LEU A 19 -10.85 -7.49 -15.59
C LEU A 19 -10.66 -8.34 -16.85
N ILE A 20 -10.22 -9.60 -16.71
CA ILE A 20 -9.97 -10.53 -17.82
C ILE A 20 -11.14 -11.50 -18.09
N GLY A 21 -12.22 -11.43 -17.30
CA GLY A 21 -13.38 -12.31 -17.45
C GLY A 21 -13.07 -13.80 -17.28
N LYS A 22 -12.03 -14.14 -16.50
CA LYS A 22 -11.65 -15.54 -16.22
C LYS A 22 -11.72 -15.83 -14.74
N ASP A 23 -12.32 -16.98 -14.42
CA ASP A 23 -12.30 -17.54 -13.08
C ASP A 23 -10.96 -18.24 -12.83
N VAL A 24 -10.14 -17.68 -11.94
CA VAL A 24 -8.79 -18.19 -11.60
C VAL A 24 -8.82 -19.02 -10.31
N LEU A 25 -9.96 -19.10 -9.63
CA LEU A 25 -10.10 -19.76 -8.32
C LEU A 25 -11.34 -20.66 -8.30
N THR A 26 -11.35 -21.74 -9.09
CA THR A 26 -12.47 -22.68 -8.99
C THR A 26 -12.40 -23.52 -7.69
N ARG A 27 -13.29 -23.13 -6.76
CA ARG A 27 -14.04 -23.92 -5.76
C ARG A 27 -13.37 -24.17 -4.37
N PRO A 28 -14.02 -23.78 -3.24
CA PRO A 28 -13.60 -24.24 -1.91
C PRO A 28 -13.75 -25.76 -1.82
N LEU A 29 -12.70 -26.44 -1.36
CA LEU A 29 -12.72 -27.88 -1.09
C LEU A 29 -13.77 -28.18 -0.02
N SER A 30 -14.72 -29.05 -0.32
CA SER A 30 -15.66 -29.55 0.68
C SER A 30 -14.92 -30.37 1.74
N ASP A 31 -15.53 -30.60 2.91
CA ASP A 31 -14.91 -31.46 3.92
C ASP A 31 -14.64 -32.88 3.38
N ALA A 32 -15.45 -33.34 2.41
CA ALA A 32 -15.19 -34.58 1.69
C ALA A 32 -13.92 -34.50 0.82
N ASP A 33 -13.66 -33.37 0.16
CA ASP A 33 -12.45 -33.16 -0.62
C ASP A 33 -11.20 -33.05 0.26
N ARG A 34 -11.32 -32.41 1.44
CA ARG A 34 -10.25 -32.31 2.44
C ARG A 34 -9.85 -33.68 2.97
N VAL A 35 -10.82 -34.50 3.33
CA VAL A 35 -10.58 -35.90 3.74
C VAL A 35 -9.94 -36.69 2.60
N LYS A 36 -10.38 -36.48 1.36
CA LYS A 36 -9.76 -37.10 0.17
C LYS A 36 -8.30 -36.70 -0.01
N THR A 37 -7.94 -35.43 0.20
CA THR A 37 -6.56 -34.95 0.12
C THR A 37 -5.68 -35.55 1.22
N VAL A 38 -6.20 -35.66 2.45
CA VAL A 38 -5.49 -36.30 3.57
C VAL A 38 -5.18 -37.76 3.27
N HIS A 39 -6.14 -38.51 2.74
CA HIS A 39 -5.91 -39.90 2.31
C HIS A 39 -4.97 -40.01 1.10
N HIS A 40 -5.15 -39.15 0.09
CA HIS A 40 -4.34 -39.18 -1.14
C HIS A 40 -2.86 -38.94 -0.86
N ASN A 41 -2.56 -38.04 0.08
CA ASN A 41 -1.20 -37.70 0.43
C ASN A 41 -0.61 -38.61 1.53
N SER A 42 -1.43 -39.50 2.13
CA SER A 42 -1.03 -40.49 3.13
C SER A 42 -0.16 -39.88 4.25
N TYR A 43 -0.60 -38.74 4.80
CA TYR A 43 0.19 -37.99 5.78
C TYR A 43 0.43 -38.77 7.09
N ASP A 44 -0.43 -39.74 7.40
CA ASP A 44 -0.23 -40.71 8.49
C ASP A 44 1.00 -41.61 8.26
N GLN A 45 1.44 -41.76 7.01
CA GLN A 45 2.63 -42.49 6.61
C GLN A 45 3.88 -41.63 6.48
N ASP A 46 3.74 -40.30 6.47
CA ASP A 46 4.82 -39.34 6.26
C ASP A 46 5.96 -39.52 7.29
N GLU A 47 7.19 -39.63 6.80
CA GLU A 47 8.36 -39.93 7.63
C GLU A 47 8.65 -38.83 8.64
N TYR A 48 8.40 -37.56 8.29
CA TYR A 48 8.60 -36.43 9.21
C TYR A 48 7.50 -36.39 10.28
N ALA A 49 6.25 -36.70 9.92
CA ALA A 49 5.18 -36.79 10.91
C ALA A 49 5.47 -37.87 11.98
N LYS A 50 6.06 -39.00 11.56
CA LYS A 50 6.54 -40.07 12.47
C LYS A 50 7.76 -39.63 13.30
N GLU A 51 8.70 -38.91 12.70
CA GLU A 51 9.89 -38.38 13.39
C GLU A 51 9.51 -37.46 14.56
N PHE A 52 8.51 -36.60 14.38
CA PHE A 52 8.05 -35.66 15.42
C PHE A 52 6.95 -36.21 16.33
N GLY A 53 6.60 -37.50 16.21
CA GLY A 53 5.57 -38.13 17.05
C GLY A 53 4.16 -37.57 16.86
N ILE A 54 3.89 -36.97 15.69
CA ILE A 54 2.60 -36.35 15.37
C ILE A 54 1.64 -37.45 14.92
N ASN A 55 0.57 -37.66 15.70
CA ASN A 55 -0.43 -38.67 15.40
C ASN A 55 -1.57 -38.05 14.58
N ILE A 56 -1.59 -38.29 13.27
CA ILE A 56 -2.57 -37.71 12.34
C ILE A 56 -3.76 -38.65 12.23
N SER A 57 -4.91 -38.22 12.77
CA SER A 57 -6.16 -38.96 12.65
C SER A 57 -6.96 -38.50 11.44
N GLU A 58 -7.53 -39.45 10.69
CA GLU A 58 -8.45 -39.16 9.59
C GLU A 58 -9.83 -38.67 10.07
N LYS A 59 -10.05 -38.60 11.39
CA LYS A 59 -11.30 -38.11 12.00
C LYS A 59 -11.19 -36.63 12.32
N LEU A 60 -12.19 -35.85 11.90
CA LEU A 60 -12.31 -34.43 12.25
C LEU A 60 -12.44 -34.28 13.78
N ALA A 61 -11.61 -33.43 14.39
CA ALA A 61 -11.69 -33.12 15.81
C ALA A 61 -12.74 -32.03 16.07
N CYS A 62 -13.64 -32.27 17.03
CA CYS A 62 -14.58 -31.27 17.53
C CYS A 62 -14.09 -30.77 18.89
N VAL A 63 -14.06 -29.45 19.09
CA VAL A 63 -13.65 -28.82 20.35
C VAL A 63 -14.77 -27.91 20.85
N ASP A 64 -15.29 -28.19 22.04
CA ASP A 64 -16.31 -27.36 22.67
C ASP A 64 -15.68 -26.13 23.33
N ALA A 65 -15.91 -24.95 22.76
CA ALA A 65 -15.47 -23.67 23.31
C ALA A 65 -16.64 -22.93 23.99
N ARG A 66 -16.42 -22.39 25.20
CA ARG A 66 -17.36 -21.44 25.82
C ARG A 66 -17.14 -20.04 25.26
N ILE A 67 -18.22 -19.41 24.83
CA ILE A 67 -18.24 -18.05 24.30
C ILE A 67 -18.65 -17.09 25.43
N LEU A 68 -17.74 -16.21 25.84
CA LEU A 68 -18.11 -15.02 26.62
C LEU A 68 -18.70 -13.98 25.65
N PRO A 69 -19.77 -13.25 26.04
CA PRO A 69 -20.30 -12.18 25.20
C PRO A 69 -19.26 -11.08 25.05
N ALA A 70 -19.02 -10.65 23.82
CA ALA A 70 -18.04 -9.64 23.51
C ALA A 70 -18.53 -8.24 23.95
N PRO A 71 -17.63 -7.37 24.46
CA PRO A 71 -17.98 -5.99 24.77
C PRO A 71 -18.31 -5.22 23.48
N TRP A 72 -19.24 -4.28 23.57
CA TRP A 72 -19.74 -3.50 22.45
C TRP A 72 -19.17 -2.08 22.50
N LEU A 73 -18.84 -1.53 21.33
CA LEU A 73 -18.58 -0.09 21.17
C LEU A 73 -19.86 0.57 20.67
N LYS A 74 -20.27 1.67 21.31
CA LYS A 74 -21.43 2.46 20.92
C LYS A 74 -21.01 3.46 19.83
N TYR A 75 -21.59 3.34 18.65
CA TYR A 75 -21.48 4.31 17.55
C TYR A 75 -22.68 5.28 17.51
N HIS A 76 -22.67 6.18 16.52
CA HIS A 76 -23.62 7.27 16.35
C HIS A 76 -25.08 6.80 16.28
N ASP A 77 -25.99 7.51 16.94
CA ASP A 77 -27.38 7.06 17.17
C ASP A 77 -28.23 6.95 15.88
N ASN A 78 -27.78 7.59 14.78
CA ASN A 78 -28.48 7.64 13.48
C ASN A 78 -27.85 6.76 12.38
N GLY A 79 -26.76 6.04 12.69
CA GLY A 79 -26.11 5.14 11.72
C GLY A 79 -26.90 3.84 11.52
N LYS A 80 -26.66 3.16 10.39
CA LYS A 80 -27.23 1.82 10.13
C LYS A 80 -26.74 0.77 11.15
N GLU A 81 -25.53 0.93 11.67
CA GLU A 81 -24.98 0.12 12.77
C GLU A 81 -24.72 1.03 13.99
N LYS A 82 -25.49 0.84 15.06
CA LYS A 82 -25.39 1.63 16.30
C LYS A 82 -24.39 1.05 17.29
N ASP A 83 -24.11 -0.25 17.20
CA ASP A 83 -23.16 -0.95 18.05
C ASP A 83 -22.33 -1.92 17.20
N CYS A 84 -21.02 -2.04 17.47
CA CYS A 84 -20.19 -3.03 16.80
C CYS A 84 -19.32 -3.85 17.76
N LEU A 85 -18.90 -5.01 17.27
CA LEU A 85 -17.93 -5.87 17.92
C LEU A 85 -16.49 -5.36 17.64
N PRO A 86 -15.64 -5.18 18.67
CA PRO A 86 -14.25 -4.69 18.53
C PRO A 86 -13.34 -5.52 17.61
N ARG A 87 -13.78 -6.70 17.16
CA ARG A 87 -13.02 -7.58 16.27
C ARG A 87 -12.97 -7.10 14.81
N GLN A 88 -13.72 -6.06 14.44
CA GLN A 88 -13.84 -5.62 13.04
C GLN A 88 -12.98 -4.40 12.66
N GLY A 89 -12.08 -3.93 13.54
CA GLY A 89 -11.07 -2.93 13.23
C GLY A 89 -9.80 -3.14 14.08
N ASN A 90 -8.62 -3.15 13.45
CA ASN A 90 -7.38 -3.37 14.17
C ASN A 90 -6.93 -2.07 14.86
N HIS A 91 -7.40 -1.86 16.09
CA HIS A 91 -7.04 -0.70 16.92
C HIS A 91 -5.52 -0.52 17.06
N THR A 92 -4.75 -1.62 17.11
CA THR A 92 -3.28 -1.57 17.15
C THR A 92 -2.72 -1.00 15.85
N LYS A 93 -3.25 -1.47 14.71
CA LYS A 93 -2.81 -1.01 13.38
C LYS A 93 -3.07 0.48 13.16
N LEU A 94 -4.23 0.97 13.57
CA LEU A 94 -4.66 2.36 13.31
C LEU A 94 -4.34 3.32 14.46
N LYS A 95 -3.64 2.86 15.51
CA LYS A 95 -3.32 3.65 16.70
C LYS A 95 -2.61 4.96 16.36
N HIS A 96 -1.68 4.91 15.40
CA HIS A 96 -0.89 6.06 14.97
C HIS A 96 -1.76 7.19 14.39
N LEU A 97 -2.91 6.88 13.79
CA LEU A 97 -3.82 7.89 13.24
C LEU A 97 -4.48 8.73 14.34
N TRP A 98 -4.86 8.11 15.45
CA TRP A 98 -5.46 8.81 16.60
C TRP A 98 -4.46 9.63 17.42
N GLN A 99 -3.17 9.42 17.19
CA GLN A 99 -2.09 10.19 17.79
C GLN A 99 -1.79 11.47 17.00
N LEU A 100 -2.33 11.61 15.78
CA LEU A 100 -2.18 12.82 14.99
C LEU A 100 -2.91 13.99 15.66
N GLU A 101 -2.32 15.19 15.53
CA GLU A 101 -2.88 16.40 16.10
C GLU A 101 -4.27 16.69 15.55
N GLY A 102 -5.25 16.86 16.45
CA GLY A 102 -6.63 17.15 16.10
C GLY A 102 -7.43 15.95 15.57
N ALA A 103 -6.86 14.74 15.56
CA ALA A 103 -7.57 13.55 15.11
C ALA A 103 -8.77 13.22 15.99
N LYS A 104 -8.67 13.41 17.31
CA LYS A 104 -9.78 13.10 18.24
C LYS A 104 -11.03 13.94 17.97
N GLU A 105 -10.85 15.13 17.41
CA GLU A 105 -11.92 16.09 17.13
C GLU A 105 -12.40 16.03 15.68
N ARG A 106 -11.55 15.62 14.73
CA ARG A 106 -11.79 15.78 13.29
C ARG A 106 -11.58 14.53 12.44
N LEU A 107 -10.98 13.47 12.97
CA LEU A 107 -10.80 12.21 12.25
C LEU A 107 -11.97 11.26 12.55
N GLU A 108 -12.66 10.84 11.49
CA GLU A 108 -13.63 9.78 11.54
C GLU A 108 -13.13 8.59 10.74
N LEU A 109 -13.09 7.41 11.38
CA LEU A 109 -12.72 6.17 10.71
C LEU A 109 -13.99 5.44 10.29
N VAL A 110 -14.21 5.34 8.98
CA VAL A 110 -15.33 4.62 8.39
C VAL A 110 -14.83 3.32 7.76
N LYS A 111 -15.54 2.23 8.02
CA LYS A 111 -15.24 0.93 7.43
C LYS A 111 -15.83 0.84 6.02
N ALA A 112 -14.98 0.61 5.02
CA ALA A 112 -15.37 0.39 3.64
C ALA A 112 -14.48 -0.69 3.00
N LYS A 113 -14.95 -1.34 1.94
CA LYS A 113 -14.18 -2.36 1.20
C LYS A 113 -14.22 -2.10 -0.29
N LEU A 114 -13.06 -2.02 -0.92
CA LEU A 114 -12.91 -1.73 -2.36
C LEU A 114 -13.81 -2.57 -3.27
N MET A 115 -13.96 -3.87 -2.97
CA MET A 115 -14.71 -4.81 -3.80
C MET A 115 -16.19 -4.93 -3.42
N GLU A 116 -16.64 -4.23 -2.37
CA GLU A 116 -18.02 -4.28 -1.90
C GLU A 116 -18.77 -3.04 -2.40
N LYS A 117 -19.65 -3.25 -3.39
CA LYS A 117 -20.45 -2.18 -3.99
C LYS A 117 -21.28 -1.47 -2.91
N GLY A 118 -21.24 -0.15 -2.91
CA GLY A 118 -21.96 0.70 -1.96
C GLY A 118 -21.29 0.84 -0.60
N SER A 119 -20.17 0.15 -0.33
CA SER A 119 -19.49 0.24 0.98
C SER A 119 -18.84 1.60 1.26
N PHE A 120 -18.71 2.45 0.24
CA PHE A 120 -18.20 3.82 0.37
C PHE A 120 -19.30 4.88 0.40
N ASP A 121 -20.57 4.49 0.18
CA ASP A 121 -21.66 5.46 0.04
C ASP A 121 -21.77 6.31 1.32
N ASP A 122 -21.88 5.66 2.48
CA ASP A 122 -22.00 6.36 3.76
C ASP A 122 -20.73 7.18 4.11
N ALA A 123 -19.54 6.78 3.61
CA ALA A 123 -18.27 7.49 3.85
C ALA A 123 -18.11 8.76 3.00
N VAL A 124 -18.67 8.76 1.80
CA VAL A 124 -18.57 9.87 0.83
C VAL A 124 -19.73 10.86 0.98
N MET A 125 -20.90 10.38 1.41
CA MET A 125 -22.09 11.23 1.56
C MET A 125 -21.84 12.40 2.52
N GLY A 126 -22.02 13.63 1.99
CA GLY A 126 -21.80 14.86 2.76
C GLY A 126 -20.37 15.42 2.71
N CYS A 127 -19.45 14.76 1.99
CA CYS A 127 -18.11 15.28 1.76
C CYS A 127 -18.12 16.35 0.66
N ASP A 128 -17.36 17.43 0.88
CA ASP A 128 -17.13 18.49 -0.12
C ASP A 128 -16.18 18.02 -1.24
N GLY A 129 -15.32 17.03 -0.93
CA GLY A 129 -14.35 16.44 -1.82
C GLY A 129 -13.86 15.09 -1.33
N VAL A 130 -13.34 14.27 -2.24
CA VAL A 130 -12.90 12.90 -1.93
C VAL A 130 -11.49 12.66 -2.47
N PHE A 131 -10.58 12.25 -1.58
CA PHE A 131 -9.25 11.79 -1.97
C PHE A 131 -9.23 10.26 -2.10
N TYR A 132 -9.27 9.75 -3.32
CA TYR A 132 -9.17 8.31 -3.57
C TYR A 132 -7.70 7.87 -3.69
N MET A 133 -7.16 7.30 -2.60
CA MET A 133 -5.77 6.82 -2.53
C MET A 133 -5.65 5.29 -2.38
N ALA A 134 -6.77 4.61 -2.13
CA ALA A 134 -6.77 3.19 -1.85
C ALA A 134 -6.39 2.37 -3.09
N THR A 135 -5.29 1.64 -2.97
CA THR A 135 -4.86 0.71 -4.00
C THR A 135 -4.15 -0.48 -3.37
N PRO A 136 -4.51 -1.71 -3.75
CA PRO A 136 -3.66 -2.84 -3.43
C PRO A 136 -2.33 -2.69 -4.18
N VAL A 137 -1.23 -2.93 -3.46
CA VAL A 137 0.11 -3.09 -4.05
C VAL A 137 0.52 -4.51 -3.73
N ILE A 138 0.55 -5.38 -4.74
CA ILE A 138 0.93 -6.78 -4.56
C ILE A 138 2.09 -7.10 -5.48
N GLY A 139 3.13 -7.70 -4.91
CA GLY A 139 4.14 -8.39 -5.69
C GLY A 139 3.46 -9.55 -6.40
N VAL A 140 3.36 -9.47 -7.73
CA VAL A 140 2.83 -10.56 -8.55
C VAL A 140 3.85 -11.71 -8.52
N VAL A 141 3.82 -12.50 -7.45
CA VAL A 141 4.61 -13.72 -7.36
C VAL A 141 3.84 -14.82 -8.09
N GLY A 142 4.37 -15.25 -9.24
CA GLY A 142 4.02 -16.56 -9.82
C GLY A 142 3.22 -16.61 -11.12
N LEU A 143 2.93 -15.49 -11.81
CA LEU A 143 2.17 -15.55 -13.07
C LEU A 143 2.95 -15.15 -14.34
N THR A 144 4.01 -14.34 -14.27
CA THR A 144 4.93 -14.05 -15.40
C THR A 144 6.30 -13.55 -14.90
N SER A 145 7.27 -13.42 -15.81
CA SER A 145 8.67 -13.02 -15.54
C SER A 145 8.92 -11.54 -15.21
N ASP A 146 7.92 -10.66 -15.22
CA ASP A 146 8.08 -9.27 -14.73
C ASP A 146 6.82 -8.72 -14.03
N PRO A 147 6.75 -8.73 -12.68
CA PRO A 147 5.60 -8.25 -11.91
C PRO A 147 5.37 -6.73 -12.03
N LYS A 148 6.37 -5.94 -12.46
CA LYS A 148 6.26 -4.47 -12.53
C LYS A 148 5.33 -4.02 -13.67
N ILE A 149 5.29 -4.77 -14.76
CA ILE A 149 4.46 -4.46 -15.94
C ILE A 149 2.97 -4.54 -15.59
N TRP A 150 2.55 -5.55 -14.83
CA TRP A 150 1.14 -5.73 -14.44
C TRP A 150 0.64 -4.64 -13.50
N TYR A 151 1.49 -4.22 -12.56
CA TYR A 151 1.16 -3.08 -11.70
C TYR A 151 0.94 -1.83 -12.55
N ALA A 152 1.90 -1.47 -13.40
CA ALA A 152 1.81 -0.30 -14.26
C ALA A 152 0.57 -0.35 -15.18
N LEU A 153 0.30 -1.51 -15.79
CA LEU A 153 -0.89 -1.71 -16.62
C LEU A 153 -2.18 -1.53 -15.82
N SER A 154 -2.27 -2.13 -14.62
CA SER A 154 -3.45 -1.99 -13.77
C SER A 154 -3.72 -0.53 -13.39
N LYS A 155 -2.67 0.24 -13.11
CA LYS A 155 -2.77 1.66 -12.77
C LYS A 155 -3.24 2.51 -13.94
N LEU A 156 -2.71 2.24 -15.13
CA LEU A 156 -3.12 2.92 -16.35
C LEU A 156 -4.59 2.64 -16.69
N LEU A 157 -5.01 1.38 -16.59
CA LEU A 157 -6.40 0.99 -16.86
C LEU A 157 -7.37 1.55 -15.81
N ALA A 158 -6.98 1.56 -14.53
CA ALA A 158 -7.78 2.16 -13.47
C ALA A 158 -7.96 3.66 -13.70
N GLU A 159 -6.88 4.41 -13.97
CA GLU A 159 -6.97 5.85 -14.27
C GLU A 159 -7.88 6.09 -15.49
N LYS A 160 -7.73 5.32 -16.57
CA LYS A 160 -8.57 5.44 -17.77
C LYS A 160 -10.05 5.25 -17.45
N ALA A 161 -10.39 4.20 -16.69
CA ALA A 161 -11.77 3.93 -16.29
C ALA A 161 -12.33 5.06 -15.39
N THR A 162 -11.51 5.63 -14.49
CA THR A 162 -11.92 6.76 -13.65
C THR A 162 -12.22 8.01 -14.48
N TRP A 163 -11.41 8.32 -15.50
CA TRP A 163 -11.66 9.44 -16.41
C TRP A 163 -12.91 9.24 -17.27
N GLU A 164 -13.15 8.03 -17.77
CA GLU A 164 -14.37 7.70 -18.52
C GLU A 164 -15.60 7.88 -17.65
N PHE A 165 -15.59 7.34 -16.43
CA PHE A 165 -16.68 7.50 -15.47
C PHE A 165 -16.91 8.96 -15.05
N ALA A 166 -15.85 9.73 -14.82
CA ALA A 166 -15.97 11.14 -14.47
C ALA A 166 -16.63 11.95 -15.59
N LYS A 167 -16.25 11.66 -16.85
CA LYS A 167 -16.88 12.29 -18.02
C LYS A 167 -18.36 11.93 -18.16
N GLU A 168 -18.74 10.68 -17.89
CA GLU A 168 -20.13 10.22 -17.98
C GLU A 168 -21.02 10.82 -16.88
N THR A 169 -20.48 11.03 -15.69
CA THR A 169 -21.21 11.51 -14.51
C THR A 169 -21.14 13.02 -14.30
N GLY A 170 -20.23 13.71 -15.01
CA GLY A 170 -19.96 15.12 -14.79
C GLY A 170 -19.19 15.40 -13.50
N MET A 171 -18.49 14.41 -12.95
CA MET A 171 -17.64 14.56 -11.77
C MET A 171 -16.38 15.35 -12.12
N ASP A 172 -16.06 16.37 -11.31
CA ASP A 172 -14.76 17.05 -11.41
C ASP A 172 -13.66 16.12 -10.89
N LEU A 173 -12.65 15.88 -11.71
CA LEU A 173 -11.61 14.90 -11.45
C LEU A 173 -10.23 15.51 -11.72
N ILE A 174 -9.34 15.31 -10.75
CA ILE A 174 -7.91 15.56 -10.87
C ILE A 174 -7.17 14.27 -10.53
N THR A 175 -6.14 13.93 -11.30
CA THR A 175 -5.25 12.81 -10.97
C THR A 175 -3.86 13.31 -10.60
N VAL A 176 -3.34 12.83 -9.47
CA VAL A 176 -1.96 13.04 -9.04
C VAL A 176 -1.20 11.73 -9.28
N LEU A 177 -0.08 11.82 -9.97
CA LEU A 177 0.77 10.70 -10.35
C LEU A 177 2.09 10.82 -9.59
N PRO A 178 2.18 10.26 -8.37
CA PRO A 178 3.41 10.30 -7.59
C PRO A 178 4.48 9.37 -8.18
N ALA A 179 5.73 9.80 -8.04
CA ALA A 179 6.91 8.99 -8.34
C ALA A 179 7.24 8.01 -7.20
N PHE A 180 8.45 7.43 -7.19
CA PHE A 180 8.89 6.54 -6.11
C PHE A 180 8.94 7.30 -4.78
N VAL A 181 8.18 6.83 -3.81
CA VAL A 181 7.94 7.57 -2.56
C VAL A 181 9.03 7.26 -1.54
N ILE A 182 9.68 8.31 -1.04
CA ILE A 182 10.64 8.27 0.07
C ILE A 182 10.13 9.20 1.18
N GLY A 183 10.36 8.85 2.44
CA GLY A 183 10.02 9.70 3.57
C GLY A 183 9.74 8.88 4.83
N PRO A 184 9.27 9.53 5.90
CA PRO A 184 8.96 8.87 7.15
C PRO A 184 7.75 7.94 6.99
N SER A 185 7.76 6.82 7.71
CA SER A 185 6.61 5.92 7.80
C SER A 185 5.84 6.22 9.09
N LEU A 186 4.53 6.43 9.01
CA LEU A 186 3.67 6.53 10.20
C LEU A 186 3.37 5.16 10.85
N PRO A 187 2.99 4.11 10.09
CA PRO A 187 2.83 2.78 10.66
C PRO A 187 4.20 2.12 10.90
N GLN A 188 4.24 1.20 11.87
CA GLN A 188 5.40 0.35 12.14
C GLN A 188 5.62 -0.67 11.01
N ASP A 189 4.54 -1.16 10.41
CA ASP A 189 4.59 -2.00 9.21
C ASP A 189 4.98 -1.16 8.00
N LEU A 190 6.13 -1.46 7.42
CA LEU A 190 6.65 -0.71 6.28
C LEU A 190 5.84 -0.98 5.02
N SER A 191 5.63 0.07 4.22
CA SER A 191 5.13 -0.07 2.86
C SER A 191 6.12 -0.85 1.98
N PHE A 192 5.66 -1.26 0.79
CA PHE A 192 6.54 -1.91 -0.18
C PHE A 192 7.75 -1.02 -0.55
N THR A 193 7.50 0.28 -0.79
CA THR A 193 8.58 1.23 -1.14
C THR A 193 9.53 1.45 0.03
N ALA A 194 9.02 1.61 1.27
CA ALA A 194 9.85 1.76 2.45
C ALA A 194 10.68 0.50 2.75
N SER A 195 10.12 -0.69 2.49
CA SER A 195 10.83 -1.96 2.60
C SER A 195 11.95 -2.09 1.56
N ASP A 196 11.73 -1.62 0.33
CA ASP A 196 12.76 -1.59 -0.71
C ASP A 196 13.91 -0.66 -0.29
N VAL A 197 13.59 0.52 0.25
CA VAL A 197 14.57 1.49 0.74
C VAL A 197 15.37 0.93 1.91
N LEU A 198 14.71 0.29 2.88
CA LEU A 198 15.39 -0.38 3.99
C LEU A 198 16.38 -1.45 3.49
N GLY A 199 15.97 -2.25 2.51
CA GLY A 199 16.86 -3.23 1.87
C GLY A 199 18.09 -2.57 1.24
N LEU A 200 17.90 -1.47 0.49
CA LEU A 200 19.00 -0.70 -0.09
C LEU A 200 19.97 -0.20 0.98
N LEU A 201 19.45 0.35 2.08
CA LEU A 201 20.24 0.86 3.21
C LEU A 201 21.00 -0.25 3.96
N ARG A 202 20.57 -1.51 3.79
CA ARG A 202 21.22 -2.72 4.31
C ARG A 202 22.16 -3.41 3.30
N GLY A 203 22.33 -2.86 2.10
CA GLY A 203 23.23 -3.41 1.09
C GLY A 203 22.54 -4.30 0.05
N GLU A 204 21.22 -4.44 0.07
CA GLU A 204 20.50 -5.22 -0.94
C GLU A 204 20.40 -4.47 -2.27
N THR A 205 20.73 -5.14 -3.38
CA THR A 205 20.69 -4.55 -4.74
C THR A 205 19.52 -5.04 -5.58
N GLU A 206 18.98 -6.24 -5.31
CA GLU A 206 18.07 -6.92 -6.23
C GLU A 206 16.81 -6.11 -6.55
N ARG A 207 16.22 -5.45 -5.55
CA ARG A 207 14.99 -4.67 -5.74
C ARG A 207 15.22 -3.44 -6.60
N PHE A 208 16.33 -2.74 -6.32
CA PHE A 208 16.72 -1.52 -7.03
C PHE A 208 17.26 -1.79 -8.43
N LYS A 209 17.88 -2.95 -8.67
CA LYS A 209 18.41 -3.37 -9.98
C LYS A 209 17.36 -3.27 -11.09
N GLY A 210 16.11 -3.62 -10.79
CA GLY A 210 15.02 -3.53 -11.76
C GLY A 210 14.60 -2.09 -12.11
N TYR A 211 14.77 -1.13 -11.20
CA TYR A 211 14.31 0.26 -11.43
C TYR A 211 15.28 1.05 -12.32
N GLY A 212 16.60 0.95 -12.08
CA GLY A 212 17.61 1.69 -12.86
C GLY A 212 17.55 3.20 -12.62
N ARG A 213 17.27 3.99 -13.66
CA ARG A 213 16.99 5.43 -13.52
C ARG A 213 15.52 5.62 -13.14
N MET A 214 15.25 6.24 -11.99
CA MET A 214 13.88 6.45 -11.50
C MET A 214 13.65 7.84 -10.91
N ALA A 215 12.38 8.23 -10.90
CA ALA A 215 11.89 9.45 -10.30
C ALA A 215 11.56 9.25 -8.81
N TYR A 216 11.85 10.25 -7.97
CA TYR A 216 11.62 10.24 -6.52
C TYR A 216 10.76 11.42 -6.09
N VAL A 217 10.04 11.24 -4.99
CA VAL A 217 9.22 12.28 -4.34
C VAL A 217 9.11 12.03 -2.85
N HIS A 218 9.03 13.10 -2.06
CA HIS A 218 8.81 13.00 -0.63
C HIS A 218 7.34 12.66 -0.32
N ILE A 219 7.07 11.84 0.70
CA ILE A 219 5.69 11.49 1.11
C ILE A 219 4.85 12.73 1.47
N ASP A 220 5.41 13.68 2.22
CA ASP A 220 4.73 14.95 2.53
C ASP A 220 4.45 15.80 1.28
N ASP A 221 5.33 15.78 0.29
CA ASP A 221 5.08 16.50 -0.97
C ASP A 221 3.87 15.93 -1.71
N ILE A 222 3.64 14.61 -1.61
CA ILE A 222 2.43 13.98 -2.17
C ILE A 222 1.18 14.49 -1.43
N ALA A 223 1.20 14.47 -0.08
CA ALA A 223 0.08 14.93 0.72
C ALA A 223 -0.24 16.41 0.45
N LEU A 224 0.78 17.26 0.42
CA LEU A 224 0.66 18.68 0.08
C LEU A 224 0.18 18.88 -1.37
N CYS A 225 0.62 18.04 -2.31
CA CYS A 225 0.18 18.10 -3.70
C CYS A 225 -1.33 17.84 -3.79
N TYR A 226 -1.84 16.79 -3.13
CA TYR A 226 -3.26 16.49 -3.10
C TYR A 226 -4.08 17.66 -2.55
N ILE A 227 -3.69 18.22 -1.40
CA ILE A 227 -4.36 19.38 -0.81
C ILE A 227 -4.33 20.57 -1.77
N ARG A 228 -3.16 20.88 -2.34
CA ARG A 228 -2.99 22.04 -3.23
C ARG A 228 -3.84 21.94 -4.48
N VAL A 229 -3.87 20.79 -5.15
CA VAL A 229 -4.65 20.65 -6.39
C VAL A 229 -6.15 20.58 -6.11
N TYR A 230 -6.57 20.17 -4.91
CA TYR A 230 -7.96 20.21 -4.50
C TYR A 230 -8.43 21.64 -4.18
N GLU A 231 -7.59 22.45 -3.53
CA GLU A 231 -7.93 23.82 -3.13
C GLU A 231 -7.79 24.86 -4.26
N GLU A 232 -6.99 24.57 -5.30
CA GLU A 232 -6.78 25.47 -6.43
C GLU A 232 -7.98 25.42 -7.40
N PRO A 233 -8.78 26.50 -7.54
CA PRO A 233 -10.00 26.47 -8.35
C PRO A 233 -9.77 26.21 -9.83
N ASN A 234 -8.56 26.48 -10.35
CA ASN A 234 -8.22 26.27 -11.75
C ASN A 234 -7.45 24.96 -12.00
N ALA A 235 -7.24 24.15 -10.96
CA ALA A 235 -6.56 22.88 -11.12
C ALA A 235 -7.47 21.91 -11.88
N HIS A 236 -6.90 21.20 -12.84
CA HIS A 236 -7.65 20.28 -13.70
C HIS A 236 -6.73 19.24 -14.31
N GLY A 237 -7.27 18.10 -14.72
CA GLY A 237 -6.50 17.09 -15.44
C GLY A 237 -5.50 16.37 -14.55
N ARG A 238 -4.30 16.13 -15.06
CA ARG A 238 -3.27 15.31 -14.41
C ARG A 238 -2.10 16.14 -13.90
N TYR A 239 -1.48 15.71 -12.80
CA TYR A 239 -0.29 16.32 -12.21
C TYR A 239 0.75 15.25 -11.88
N LEU A 240 1.96 15.38 -12.44
CA LEU A 240 3.11 14.57 -12.06
C LEU A 240 3.68 15.09 -10.74
N CYS A 241 3.68 14.27 -9.69
CA CYS A 241 4.23 14.62 -8.37
C CYS A 241 5.60 13.95 -8.22
N SER A 242 6.63 14.66 -8.66
CA SER A 242 8.01 14.19 -8.69
C SER A 242 9.00 15.33 -8.46
N SER A 243 10.01 15.09 -7.65
CA SER A 243 11.06 16.07 -7.35
C SER A 243 12.26 15.93 -8.28
N VAL A 244 12.80 14.71 -8.41
CA VAL A 244 14.06 14.47 -9.11
C VAL A 244 14.11 13.08 -9.73
N VAL A 245 14.86 12.93 -10.83
CA VAL A 245 15.17 11.63 -11.45
C VAL A 245 16.66 11.34 -11.30
N LEU A 246 17.01 10.19 -10.71
CA LEU A 246 18.40 9.76 -10.51
C LEU A 246 18.64 8.36 -11.08
N ASP A 247 19.88 8.12 -11.54
CA ASP A 247 20.37 6.76 -11.73
C ASP A 247 20.66 6.12 -10.36
N ASN A 248 20.52 4.80 -10.28
CA ASN A 248 20.84 4.06 -9.07
C ASN A 248 22.28 4.32 -8.57
N ASN A 249 23.27 4.47 -9.47
CA ASN A 249 24.65 4.77 -9.06
C ASN A 249 24.78 6.17 -8.48
N ASP A 250 24.10 7.16 -9.05
CA ASP A 250 24.06 8.52 -8.51
C ASP A 250 23.43 8.53 -7.11
N LEU A 251 22.35 7.76 -6.94
CA LEU A 251 21.69 7.59 -5.64
C LEU A 251 22.65 6.98 -4.61
N VAL A 252 23.26 5.82 -4.87
CA VAL A 252 24.11 5.18 -3.86
C VAL A 252 25.39 5.92 -3.58
N ASN A 253 25.96 6.62 -4.57
CA ASN A 253 27.10 7.51 -4.34
C ASN A 253 26.74 8.62 -3.35
N MET A 254 25.55 9.23 -3.50
CA MET A 254 25.04 10.25 -2.58
C MET A 254 24.80 9.65 -1.19
N LEU A 255 24.16 8.49 -1.09
CA LEU A 255 23.89 7.81 0.17
C LEU A 255 25.16 7.38 0.91
N ALA A 256 26.13 6.77 0.21
CA ALA A 256 27.39 6.33 0.80
C ALA A 256 28.21 7.51 1.34
N LYS A 257 28.19 8.66 0.65
CA LYS A 257 28.84 9.88 1.11
C LYS A 257 28.14 10.49 2.33
N ARG A 258 26.81 10.47 2.35
CA ARG A 258 26.00 11.09 3.42
C ARG A 258 25.89 10.22 4.67
N TYR A 259 25.86 8.90 4.51
CA TYR A 259 25.69 7.92 5.58
C TYR A 259 26.78 6.84 5.53
N PRO A 260 28.06 7.20 5.77
CA PRO A 260 29.19 6.28 5.61
C PRO A 260 29.18 5.09 6.57
N SER A 261 28.33 5.12 7.61
CA SER A 261 28.17 4.02 8.57
C SER A 261 27.20 2.94 8.08
N LEU A 262 26.32 3.25 7.11
CA LEU A 262 25.36 2.31 6.56
C LEU A 262 26.00 1.47 5.46
N PRO A 263 25.69 0.16 5.36
CA PRO A 263 26.26 -0.74 4.35
C PRO A 263 25.60 -0.57 2.98
N VAL A 264 25.46 0.67 2.50
CA VAL A 264 24.88 0.97 1.19
C VAL A 264 25.77 0.38 0.08
N PRO A 265 25.21 -0.20 -0.99
CA PRO A 265 26.01 -0.74 -2.10
C PRO A 265 26.88 0.33 -2.75
N GLU A 266 28.13 0.00 -3.10
CA GLU A 266 29.03 0.96 -3.76
C GLU A 266 28.61 1.30 -5.20
N ARG A 267 27.99 0.34 -5.90
CA ARG A 267 27.56 0.48 -7.31
C ARG A 267 26.52 -0.56 -7.71
N PHE A 268 25.81 -0.26 -8.78
CA PHE A 268 24.96 -1.21 -9.51
C PHE A 268 25.60 -1.65 -10.82
N GLU A 269 25.24 -2.83 -11.31
CA GLU A 269 25.49 -3.21 -12.70
C GLU A 269 24.88 -2.16 -13.63
N GLN A 270 25.71 -1.61 -14.52
CA GLN A 270 25.27 -0.60 -15.47
C GLN A 270 24.54 -1.27 -16.63
N PHE A 271 23.25 -0.95 -16.76
CA PHE A 271 22.47 -1.26 -17.93
C PHE A 271 22.33 0.01 -18.76
N VAL A 272 22.52 -0.09 -20.09
CA VAL A 272 22.28 1.04 -20.99
C VAL A 272 20.78 1.33 -20.99
N ARG A 273 20.36 2.35 -20.23
CA ARG A 273 18.99 2.85 -20.20
C ARG A 273 18.96 4.29 -20.72
N PRO A 274 17.93 4.68 -21.49
CA PRO A 274 17.78 6.06 -21.92
C PRO A 274 17.70 7.01 -20.73
N HIS A 275 18.34 8.16 -20.86
CA HIS A 275 18.14 9.27 -19.96
C HIS A 275 16.73 9.85 -20.16
N TYR A 276 16.07 10.20 -19.05
CA TYR A 276 14.80 10.90 -19.04
C TYR A 276 14.69 11.74 -17.76
N ASP A 277 13.85 12.77 -17.84
CA ASP A 277 13.36 13.56 -16.71
C ASP A 277 11.84 13.68 -16.81
N LEU A 278 11.21 14.16 -15.73
CA LEU A 278 9.76 14.39 -15.69
C LEU A 278 9.46 15.88 -15.64
N ASP A 279 8.48 16.32 -16.43
CA ASP A 279 8.02 17.71 -16.44
C ASP A 279 7.00 17.94 -15.32
N THR A 280 7.45 18.57 -14.24
CA THR A 280 6.61 18.97 -13.11
C THR A 280 6.34 20.47 -13.09
N SER A 281 6.54 21.17 -14.21
CA SER A 281 6.30 22.62 -14.35
C SER A 281 4.89 23.03 -13.95
N LYS A 282 3.90 22.16 -14.21
CA LYS A 282 2.49 22.37 -13.84
C LYS A 282 2.26 22.45 -12.33
N LEU A 283 3.01 21.70 -11.51
CA LEU A 283 2.94 21.87 -10.05
C LEU A 283 3.73 23.10 -9.60
N HIS A 284 4.90 23.34 -10.19
CA HIS A 284 5.66 24.55 -9.91
C HIS A 284 4.90 25.84 -10.21
N SER A 285 4.05 25.87 -11.26
CA SER A 285 3.19 27.02 -11.54
C SER A 285 2.14 27.27 -10.46
N LEU A 286 1.82 26.28 -9.63
CA LEU A 286 0.98 26.43 -8.44
C LEU A 286 1.77 26.85 -7.19
N GLY A 287 3.04 27.23 -7.34
CA GLY A 287 3.93 27.59 -6.24
C GLY A 287 4.44 26.40 -5.44
N PHE A 288 4.35 25.18 -5.99
CA PHE A 288 4.80 23.96 -5.32
C PHE A 288 6.34 23.92 -5.23
N LYS A 289 6.85 23.50 -4.07
CA LYS A 289 8.28 23.35 -3.79
C LYS A 289 8.52 21.95 -3.23
N PHE A 290 9.24 21.14 -3.98
CA PHE A 290 9.59 19.79 -3.55
C PHE A 290 10.77 19.81 -2.59
N LYS A 291 10.77 18.87 -1.64
CA LYS A 291 11.95 18.52 -0.87
C LYS A 291 13.02 17.90 -1.78
N GLY A 292 14.28 18.08 -1.41
CA GLY A 292 15.41 17.49 -2.12
C GLY A 292 15.62 16.03 -1.75
N ILE A 293 16.35 15.27 -2.58
CA ILE A 293 16.61 13.85 -2.34
C ILE A 293 17.32 13.58 -1.00
N GLU A 294 18.22 14.46 -0.58
CA GLU A 294 18.94 14.31 0.69
C GLU A 294 17.98 14.37 1.88
N GLU A 295 17.08 15.36 1.90
CA GLU A 295 16.07 15.53 2.95
C GLU A 295 15.11 14.35 3.00
N MET A 296 14.72 13.79 1.83
CA MET A 296 13.90 12.59 1.78
C MET A 296 14.54 11.40 2.51
N PHE A 297 15.83 11.17 2.28
CA PHE A 297 16.53 10.06 2.93
C PHE A 297 16.84 10.36 4.41
N ASP A 298 17.09 11.62 4.77
CA ASP A 298 17.25 12.02 6.18
C ASP A 298 15.98 11.67 6.98
N ASP A 299 14.81 12.11 6.50
CA ASP A 299 13.53 11.87 7.18
C ASP A 299 13.18 10.37 7.20
N CYS A 300 13.45 9.65 6.09
CA CYS A 300 13.23 8.21 6.00
C CYS A 300 14.12 7.42 6.98
N ILE A 301 15.42 7.70 7.02
CA ILE A 301 16.37 7.01 7.90
C ILE A 301 16.07 7.32 9.37
N ALA A 302 15.74 8.58 9.69
CA ALA A 302 15.34 8.96 11.04
C ALA A 302 14.12 8.15 11.51
N SER A 303 13.09 8.07 10.66
CA SER A 303 11.88 7.27 10.94
C SER A 303 12.19 5.77 11.08
N LEU A 304 13.04 5.20 10.22
CA LEU A 304 13.43 3.79 10.31
C LEU A 304 14.21 3.49 11.60
N ARG A 305 15.05 4.41 12.07
CA ARG A 305 15.77 4.27 13.35
C ARG A 305 14.82 4.39 14.54
N GLU A 306 13.94 5.38 14.55
CA GLU A 306 12.95 5.58 15.62
C GLU A 306 12.06 4.34 15.81
N GLN A 307 11.74 3.65 14.71
CA GLN A 307 10.94 2.43 14.72
C GLN A 307 11.73 1.14 14.97
N GLY A 308 13.06 1.22 15.11
CA GLY A 308 13.95 0.08 15.35
C GLY A 308 14.20 -0.80 14.12
N HIS A 309 13.92 -0.31 12.91
CA HIS A 309 14.26 -1.01 11.66
C HIS A 309 15.73 -0.84 11.27
N LEU A 310 16.36 0.24 11.72
CA LEU A 310 17.80 0.49 11.58
C LEU A 310 18.42 0.74 12.94
N ASP A 311 19.68 0.31 13.11
CA ASP A 311 20.40 0.53 14.35
C ASP A 311 20.58 2.03 14.63
N SER A 312 20.39 2.40 15.89
CA SER A 312 20.72 3.72 16.41
C SER A 312 22.22 3.74 16.70
N TYR A 313 22.95 4.70 16.12
CA TYR A 313 24.36 4.94 16.42
C TYR A 313 24.52 5.82 17.66
#